data_AF-A0A510PK36-F1
#
_entry.id   AF-A0A510PK36-F1
#
_cell.length_a   1.000
_cell.length_b   1.000
_cell.length_c   1.000
_cell.angle_alpha   90.00
_cell.angle_beta   90.00
_cell.angle_gamma   90.00
#
_symmetry.space_group_name_H-M   'P 1'
#
loop_
_entity.id
_entity.type
_entity.pdbx_description
1 polymer ?
#
loop_
_entity_poly.entity_id
_entity_poly.type
_entity_poly.pdbx_seq_one_letter_code
_entity_poly.pdbx_strand_id
1 'polypeptide(L)'
;MMALTHAALSVAGTTLLLGEITPLGLGLSIIGSQLPDLDTTKSMMGRICYPIASFIEQRYSHRTITHSLMATGIIALISLPIAYYFSLKLWLCLPLGHLLSCFSDTFTKEGVGLFYPSPVRAIYGNNPNFRLRTGSTIEYWVLGLALLLSIWSINLQSSGGLMLSFNQLLGVRDGVEAAYNRYGADHHIWVNIQGNKVSDRASIDSRFFLIAQEGKDFIVQNSRGIYKTEDQITISRITAETGKTATTREKVINFNDDEVTGILQALADETSGIYLSGKIEIDEPDDIFNTNPPDQYPTLTKTGNLIDLSYCPIEKAIKILSGQFGYGTLTARIITPAPFN
;
A
#
# COMPACT_ATOMS: atom_id res chain seq x y z
N MET A 1 -22.21 23.28 -12.07
CA MET A 1 -20.85 23.31 -12.66
C MET A 1 -20.72 22.14 -13.64
N MET A 2 -19.54 21.77 -14.12
CA MET A 2 -19.33 20.49 -14.82
C MET A 2 -19.46 19.33 -13.83
N ALA A 3 -20.04 18.23 -14.28
CA ALA A 3 -20.22 17.00 -13.49
C ALA A 3 -18.91 16.50 -12.84
N LEU A 4 -17.80 16.58 -13.59
CA LEU A 4 -16.47 16.19 -13.09
C LEU A 4 -15.99 17.08 -11.95
N THR A 5 -16.27 18.39 -12.01
CA THR A 5 -15.88 19.33 -10.95
C THR A 5 -16.67 19.06 -9.67
N HIS A 6 -17.96 18.72 -9.79
CA HIS A 6 -18.76 18.31 -8.63
C HIS A 6 -18.23 17.03 -7.98
N ALA A 7 -17.90 16.03 -8.79
CA ALA A 7 -17.33 14.78 -8.30
C ALA A 7 -16.01 15.02 -7.56
N ALA A 8 -15.08 15.77 -8.16
CA ALA A 8 -13.77 16.06 -7.57
C ALA A 8 -13.88 16.86 -6.27
N LEU A 9 -14.71 17.92 -6.23
CA LEU A 9 -14.92 18.72 -5.01
C LEU A 9 -15.57 17.91 -3.89
N SER A 10 -16.53 17.04 -4.24
CA SER A 10 -17.21 16.20 -3.27
C SER A 10 -16.28 15.15 -2.68
N VAL A 11 -15.46 14.50 -3.53
CA VAL A 11 -14.42 13.56 -3.08
C VAL A 11 -13.39 14.26 -2.19
N ALA A 12 -12.88 15.43 -2.61
CA ALA A 12 -11.93 16.19 -1.80
C ALA A 12 -12.52 16.55 -0.43
N GLY A 13 -13.76 17.08 -0.40
CA GLY A 13 -14.38 17.49 0.86
C GLY A 13 -14.76 16.30 1.76
N THR A 14 -15.29 15.20 1.21
CA THR A 14 -15.63 14.00 2.01
C THR A 14 -14.38 13.35 2.59
N THR A 15 -13.31 13.20 1.80
CA THR A 15 -12.05 12.61 2.27
C THR A 15 -11.38 13.49 3.34
N LEU A 16 -11.35 14.82 3.15
CA LEU A 16 -10.76 15.74 4.13
C LEU A 16 -11.56 15.83 5.44
N LEU A 17 -12.89 15.82 5.36
CA LEU A 17 -13.74 16.01 6.55
C LEU A 17 -14.00 14.71 7.32
N LEU A 18 -14.16 13.58 6.62
CA LEU A 18 -14.54 12.30 7.23
C LEU A 18 -13.35 11.34 7.40
N GLY A 19 -12.26 11.55 6.65
CA GLY A 19 -11.12 10.63 6.58
C GLY A 19 -11.48 9.28 5.95
N GLU A 20 -12.59 9.21 5.21
CA GLU A 20 -13.09 7.97 4.62
C GLU A 20 -12.54 7.80 3.20
N ILE A 21 -11.65 6.83 2.99
CA ILE A 21 -10.96 6.60 1.70
C ILE A 21 -11.36 5.27 1.05
N THR A 22 -12.34 4.55 1.60
CA THR A 22 -12.79 3.29 1.02
C THR A 22 -13.41 3.52 -0.37
N PRO A 23 -13.24 2.59 -1.33
CA PRO A 23 -13.84 2.73 -2.66
C PRO A 23 -15.34 2.97 -2.62
N LEU A 24 -16.03 2.34 -1.67
CA LEU A 24 -17.46 2.53 -1.46
C LEU A 24 -17.78 3.96 -0.97
N GLY A 25 -17.01 4.50 -0.02
CA GLY A 25 -17.20 5.87 0.46
C GLY A 25 -16.95 6.91 -0.63
N LEU A 26 -15.89 6.74 -1.42
CA LEU A 26 -15.60 7.58 -2.58
C LEU A 26 -16.71 7.50 -3.63
N GLY A 27 -17.20 6.29 -3.91
CA GLY A 27 -18.32 6.06 -4.82
C GLY A 27 -19.61 6.75 -4.37
N LEU A 28 -19.95 6.64 -3.08
CA LEU A 28 -21.12 7.30 -2.49
C LEU A 28 -21.01 8.82 -2.55
N SER A 29 -19.82 9.38 -2.32
CA SER A 29 -19.56 10.82 -2.50
C SER A 29 -19.78 11.27 -3.93
N ILE A 30 -19.26 10.52 -4.91
CA ILE A 30 -19.44 10.82 -6.33
C ILE A 30 -20.93 10.75 -6.69
N ILE A 31 -21.62 9.67 -6.31
CA ILE A 31 -23.06 9.52 -6.58
C ILE A 31 -23.85 10.69 -5.97
N GLY A 32 -23.61 10.99 -4.69
CA GLY A 32 -24.25 12.10 -3.98
C GLY A 32 -24.04 13.43 -4.71
N SER A 33 -22.84 13.68 -5.23
CA SER A 33 -22.52 14.90 -5.96
C SER A 33 -23.32 15.11 -7.26
N GLN A 34 -23.80 14.02 -7.88
CA GLN A 34 -24.53 14.05 -9.16
C GLN A 34 -26.04 14.09 -8.99
N LEU A 35 -26.55 13.79 -7.79
CA LEU A 35 -28.00 13.80 -7.51
C LEU A 35 -28.67 15.18 -7.71
N PRO A 36 -28.04 16.34 -7.44
CA PRO A 36 -28.68 17.61 -7.69
C PRO A 36 -29.06 17.83 -9.16
N ASP A 37 -28.22 17.34 -10.09
CA ASP A 37 -28.43 17.47 -11.54
C ASP A 37 -29.58 16.61 -12.09
N LEU A 38 -30.33 15.90 -11.24
CA LEU A 38 -31.57 15.19 -11.59
C LEU A 38 -32.70 16.13 -12.02
N ASP A 39 -32.54 17.45 -11.91
CA ASP A 39 -33.56 18.43 -12.25
C ASP A 39 -33.58 18.86 -13.73
N THR A 40 -32.64 18.38 -14.55
CA THR A 40 -32.61 18.66 -16.00
C THR A 40 -32.37 17.42 -16.83
N THR A 41 -33.16 17.24 -17.89
CA THR A 41 -32.98 16.14 -18.87
C THR A 41 -31.70 16.23 -19.68
N LYS A 42 -30.95 17.33 -19.59
CA LYS A 42 -29.69 17.54 -20.31
C LYS A 42 -28.48 16.92 -19.61
N SER A 43 -28.52 16.75 -18.30
CA SER A 43 -27.39 16.21 -17.52
C SER A 43 -27.22 14.71 -17.77
N MET A 44 -26.09 14.13 -17.35
CA MET A 44 -25.92 12.67 -17.41
C MET A 44 -26.95 11.99 -16.50
N MET A 45 -27.06 12.45 -15.25
CA MET A 45 -27.95 11.86 -14.25
C MET A 45 -29.42 12.02 -14.63
N GLY A 46 -29.82 13.18 -15.15
CA GLY A 46 -31.18 13.41 -15.63
C GLY A 46 -31.54 12.60 -16.88
N ARG A 47 -30.58 12.23 -17.73
CA ARG A 47 -30.81 11.27 -18.84
C ARG A 47 -31.00 9.84 -18.34
N ILE A 48 -30.25 9.43 -17.33
CA ILE A 48 -30.41 8.11 -16.69
C ILE A 48 -31.79 8.01 -16.03
N CYS A 49 -32.21 9.06 -15.31
CA CYS A 49 -33.50 9.14 -14.63
C CYS A 49 -34.52 9.99 -15.40
N TYR A 50 -34.58 9.84 -16.74
CA TYR A 50 -35.39 10.67 -17.63
C TYR A 50 -36.83 10.95 -17.18
N PRO A 51 -37.65 9.98 -16.74
CA PRO A 51 -39.04 10.27 -16.36
C PRO A 51 -39.11 11.21 -15.14
N ILE A 52 -38.19 11.06 -14.18
CA ILE A 52 -38.14 11.89 -12.98
C ILE A 52 -37.62 13.28 -13.35
N ALA A 53 -36.53 13.34 -14.13
CA ALA A 53 -35.93 14.61 -14.53
C ALA A 53 -36.89 15.45 -15.38
N SER A 54 -37.58 14.85 -16.34
CA SER A 54 -38.59 15.53 -17.17
C SER A 54 -39.76 16.06 -16.33
N PHE A 55 -40.21 15.28 -15.33
CA PHE A 55 -41.27 15.72 -14.42
C PHE A 55 -40.87 16.96 -13.59
N ILE A 56 -39.62 16.98 -13.08
CA ILE A 56 -39.07 18.07 -12.29
C ILE A 56 -38.82 19.31 -13.17
N GLU A 57 -38.16 19.13 -14.31
CA GLU A 57 -37.80 20.21 -15.25
C GLU A 57 -39.03 20.97 -15.76
N GLN A 58 -40.16 20.28 -15.94
CA GLN A 58 -41.42 20.92 -16.37
C GLN A 58 -42.12 21.74 -15.27
N ARG A 59 -41.83 21.48 -14.00
CA ARG A 59 -42.56 22.07 -12.84
C ARG A 59 -41.74 23.09 -12.07
N TYR A 60 -40.42 22.94 -12.07
CA TYR A 60 -39.52 23.71 -11.23
C TYR A 60 -38.38 24.30 -12.06
N SER A 61 -37.94 25.50 -11.66
CA SER A 61 -36.79 26.13 -12.28
C SER A 61 -35.51 25.35 -11.96
N HIS A 62 -34.59 25.25 -12.92
CA HIS A 62 -33.29 24.62 -12.70
C HIS A 62 -32.56 25.20 -11.47
N ARG A 63 -31.89 24.31 -10.72
CA ARG A 63 -31.15 24.55 -9.47
C ARG A 63 -31.97 25.10 -8.31
N THR A 64 -33.20 24.61 -8.16
CA THR A 64 -34.03 24.89 -6.98
C THR A 64 -34.18 23.64 -6.11
N ILE A 65 -35.20 22.82 -6.35
CA ILE A 65 -35.61 21.76 -5.41
C ILE A 65 -34.50 20.76 -5.13
N THR A 66 -33.88 20.21 -6.18
CA THR A 66 -32.84 19.18 -6.05
C THR A 66 -31.54 19.73 -5.48
N HIS A 67 -31.35 21.05 -5.50
CA HIS A 67 -30.12 21.68 -5.01
C HIS A 67 -30.32 22.39 -3.65
N SER A 68 -31.21 21.84 -2.82
CA SER A 68 -31.60 22.45 -1.55
C SER A 68 -31.04 21.69 -0.34
N LEU A 69 -30.95 22.37 0.80
CA LEU A 69 -30.66 21.71 2.08
C LEU A 69 -31.76 20.71 2.46
N MET A 70 -33.00 20.99 2.06
CA MET A 70 -34.11 20.05 2.20
C MET A 70 -33.86 18.76 1.42
N ALA A 71 -33.43 18.84 0.16
CA ALA A 71 -33.04 17.67 -0.63
C ALA A 71 -31.88 16.91 0.03
N THR A 72 -30.87 17.62 0.53
CA THR A 72 -29.77 17.02 1.29
C THR A 72 -30.28 16.22 2.50
N GLY A 73 -31.20 16.79 3.28
CA GLY A 73 -31.81 16.13 4.45
C GLY A 73 -32.66 14.91 4.08
N ILE A 74 -33.43 14.98 3.00
CA ILE A 74 -34.20 13.84 2.48
C ILE A 74 -33.27 12.71 2.03
N ILE A 75 -32.21 13.05 1.30
CA ILE A 75 -31.19 12.10 0.87
C ILE A 75 -30.51 11.45 2.08
N ALA A 76 -30.17 12.23 3.11
CA ALA A 76 -29.62 11.72 4.36
C ALA A 76 -30.58 10.72 5.03
N LEU A 77 -31.88 11.03 5.08
CA LEU A 77 -32.92 10.17 5.67
C LEU A 77 -33.10 8.86 4.89
N ILE A 78 -33.21 8.94 3.56
CA ILE A 78 -33.39 7.77 2.69
C ILE A 78 -32.18 6.84 2.74
N SER A 79 -30.98 7.41 2.86
CA SER A 79 -29.73 6.66 2.92
C SER A 79 -29.38 6.10 4.31
N LEU A 80 -30.20 6.35 5.36
CA LEU A 80 -29.96 5.84 6.71
C LEU A 80 -29.66 4.33 6.83
N PRO A 81 -30.22 3.42 6.01
CA PRO A 81 -29.83 2.02 6.04
C PRO A 81 -28.32 1.79 5.85
N ILE A 82 -27.62 2.66 5.12
CA ILE A 82 -26.16 2.59 4.97
C ILE A 82 -25.47 2.76 6.32
N ALA A 83 -25.97 3.67 7.18
CA ALA A 83 -25.41 3.88 8.52
C ALA A 83 -25.62 2.66 9.40
N TYR A 84 -26.77 2.00 9.27
CA TYR A 84 -27.15 0.85 10.06
C TYR A 84 -26.36 -0.42 9.68
N TYR A 85 -26.20 -0.69 8.38
CA TYR A 85 -25.55 -1.92 7.91
C TYR A 85 -24.02 -1.81 7.77
N PHE A 86 -23.48 -0.60 7.61
CA PHE A 86 -22.05 -0.40 7.38
C PHE A 86 -21.43 0.49 8.45
N SER A 87 -21.48 1.82 8.29
CA SER A 87 -20.94 2.76 9.26
C SER A 87 -21.53 4.15 9.08
N LEU A 88 -21.52 4.93 10.16
CA LEU A 88 -21.95 6.33 10.14
C LEU A 88 -21.09 7.17 9.18
N LYS A 89 -19.77 6.93 9.14
CA LYS A 89 -18.86 7.65 8.23
C LYS A 89 -19.20 7.38 6.78
N LEU A 90 -19.43 6.12 6.42
CA LEU A 90 -19.77 5.72 5.07
C LEU A 90 -21.11 6.33 4.62
N TRP A 91 -22.11 6.31 5.51
CA TRP A 91 -23.39 6.97 5.27
C TRP A 91 -23.23 8.47 4.98
N LEU A 92 -22.43 9.18 5.79
CA LEU A 92 -22.21 10.62 5.64
C LEU A 92 -21.62 11.01 4.27
N CYS A 93 -20.88 10.13 3.60
CA CYS A 93 -20.30 10.43 2.29
C CYS A 93 -21.34 10.84 1.24
N LEU A 94 -22.51 10.22 1.23
CA LEU A 94 -23.56 10.47 0.24
C LEU A 94 -24.24 11.86 0.42
N PRO A 95 -24.85 12.19 1.59
CA PRO A 95 -25.44 13.49 1.80
C PRO A 95 -24.39 14.62 1.83
N LEU A 96 -23.16 14.35 2.31
CA LEU A 96 -22.10 15.36 2.27
C LEU A 96 -21.64 15.63 0.84
N GLY A 97 -21.54 14.60 -0.02
CA GLY A 97 -21.26 14.80 -1.45
C GLY A 97 -22.32 15.65 -2.14
N HIS A 98 -23.60 15.41 -1.85
CA HIS A 98 -24.71 16.25 -2.32
C HIS A 98 -24.61 17.70 -1.82
N LEU A 99 -24.33 17.87 -0.52
CA LEU A 99 -24.19 19.20 0.09
C LEU A 99 -23.05 19.99 -0.56
N LEU A 100 -21.90 19.36 -0.75
CA LEU A 100 -20.71 20.00 -1.33
C LEU A 100 -20.92 20.36 -2.81
N SER A 101 -21.62 19.52 -3.59
CA SER A 101 -21.96 19.88 -4.97
C SER A 101 -22.93 21.06 -5.02
N CYS A 102 -24.00 21.06 -4.21
CA CYS A 102 -24.92 22.20 -4.11
C CYS A 102 -24.20 23.48 -3.66
N PHE A 103 -23.31 23.36 -2.66
CA PHE A 103 -22.51 24.48 -2.16
C PHE A 103 -21.57 25.01 -3.24
N SER A 104 -20.95 24.14 -4.04
CA SER A 104 -20.10 24.55 -5.15
C SER A 104 -20.85 25.36 -6.21
N ASP A 105 -22.14 25.08 -6.44
CA ASP A 105 -22.95 25.85 -7.37
C ASP A 105 -23.31 27.26 -6.89
N THR A 106 -23.16 27.56 -5.59
CA THR A 106 -23.30 28.94 -5.08
C THR A 106 -22.26 29.89 -5.70
N PHE A 107 -21.11 29.37 -6.13
CA PHE A 107 -20.04 30.14 -6.78
C PHE A 107 -20.30 30.39 -8.27
N THR A 108 -21.34 29.80 -8.85
CA THR A 108 -21.69 30.00 -10.26
C THR A 108 -22.53 31.26 -10.48
N LYS A 109 -22.60 31.73 -11.73
CA LYS A 109 -23.39 32.92 -12.09
C LYS A 109 -24.87 32.84 -11.72
N GLU A 110 -25.47 31.65 -11.86
CA GLU A 110 -26.90 31.42 -11.60
C GLU A 110 -27.22 31.20 -10.12
N GLY A 111 -26.20 30.81 -9.34
CA GLY A 111 -26.34 30.34 -7.97
C GLY A 111 -27.27 29.15 -7.84
N VAL A 112 -27.84 29.01 -6.65
CA VAL A 112 -28.65 27.86 -6.28
C VAL A 112 -29.75 28.23 -5.28
N GLY A 113 -30.91 27.61 -5.39
CA GLY A 113 -32.03 27.72 -4.43
C GLY A 113 -31.80 26.93 -3.15
N LEU A 114 -30.66 27.16 -2.47
CA LEU A 114 -30.20 26.37 -1.31
C LEU A 114 -31.24 26.30 -0.18
N PHE A 115 -32.02 27.37 0.00
CA PHE A 115 -33.03 27.53 1.04
C PHE A 115 -34.47 27.28 0.56
N TYR A 116 -34.66 26.57 -0.56
CA TYR A 116 -36.00 26.12 -1.00
C TYR A 116 -36.77 25.49 0.19
N PRO A 117 -38.05 25.85 0.43
CA PRO A 117 -38.99 26.53 -0.47
C PRO A 117 -38.91 28.06 -0.50
N SER A 118 -37.98 28.68 0.23
CA SER A 118 -37.75 30.12 0.10
C SER A 118 -37.27 30.47 -1.33
N PRO A 119 -37.78 31.55 -1.95
CA PRO A 119 -37.34 31.97 -3.29
C PRO A 119 -35.92 32.55 -3.32
N VAL A 120 -35.26 32.67 -2.16
CA VAL A 120 -33.91 33.23 -2.05
C VAL A 120 -32.88 32.29 -2.68
N ARG A 121 -32.17 32.81 -3.69
CA ARG A 121 -31.01 32.13 -4.28
C ARG A 121 -29.74 32.47 -3.51
N ALA A 122 -29.02 31.44 -3.09
CA ALA A 122 -27.68 31.57 -2.54
C ALA A 122 -26.68 31.76 -3.69
N ILE A 123 -26.04 32.92 -3.70
CA ILE A 123 -25.01 33.30 -4.67
C ILE A 123 -23.83 33.87 -3.88
N TYR A 124 -22.64 33.34 -4.11
CA TYR A 124 -21.41 33.85 -3.52
C TYR A 124 -20.84 34.99 -4.36
N GLY A 125 -20.41 36.06 -3.68
CA GLY A 125 -19.76 37.22 -4.31
C GLY A 125 -20.74 38.26 -4.87
N ASN A 126 -20.60 39.50 -4.39
CA ASN A 126 -21.43 40.63 -4.83
C ASN A 126 -21.13 41.02 -6.29
N ASN A 127 -19.88 40.88 -6.75
CA ASN A 127 -19.47 41.21 -8.12
C ASN A 127 -19.73 40.03 -9.09
N PRO A 128 -20.61 40.19 -10.10
CA PRO A 128 -20.92 39.12 -11.06
C PRO A 128 -19.74 38.65 -11.91
N ASN A 129 -18.70 39.47 -12.07
CA ASN A 129 -17.55 39.17 -12.93
C ASN A 129 -16.60 38.12 -12.33
N PHE A 130 -16.60 37.96 -11.01
CA PHE A 130 -15.77 36.94 -10.33
C PHE A 130 -16.49 35.60 -10.15
N ARG A 131 -17.73 35.48 -10.64
CA ARG A 131 -18.50 34.23 -10.54
C ARG A 131 -18.09 33.23 -11.61
N LEU A 132 -18.06 31.96 -11.25
CA LEU A 132 -17.69 30.87 -12.15
C LEU A 132 -18.71 30.73 -13.27
N ARG A 133 -18.20 30.63 -14.50
CA ARG A 133 -18.97 30.23 -15.68
C ARG A 133 -18.65 28.77 -15.99
N THR A 134 -19.70 27.96 -16.20
CA THR A 134 -19.54 26.56 -16.58
C THR A 134 -18.70 26.43 -17.86
N GLY A 135 -17.68 25.58 -17.85
CA GLY A 135 -16.74 25.35 -18.95
C GLY A 135 -15.67 26.44 -19.12
N SER A 136 -15.52 27.36 -18.16
CA SER A 136 -14.47 28.38 -18.21
C SER A 136 -13.10 27.85 -17.77
N THR A 137 -12.01 28.51 -18.19
CA THR A 137 -10.65 28.16 -17.78
C THR A 137 -10.48 28.15 -16.25
N ILE A 138 -11.15 29.05 -15.53
CA ILE A 138 -11.11 29.11 -14.06
C ILE A 138 -11.73 27.84 -13.45
N GLU A 139 -12.78 27.30 -14.05
CA GLU A 139 -13.38 26.05 -13.55
C GLU A 139 -12.42 24.86 -13.70
N TYR A 140 -11.65 24.80 -14.78
CA TYR A 140 -10.61 23.77 -14.93
C TYR A 140 -9.50 23.90 -13.87
N TRP A 141 -9.16 25.12 -13.45
CA TRP A 141 -8.25 25.32 -12.30
C TRP A 141 -8.86 24.83 -10.99
N VAL A 142 -10.15 25.10 -10.75
CA VAL A 142 -10.87 24.58 -9.57
C VAL A 142 -10.90 23.05 -9.59
N LEU A 143 -11.18 22.44 -10.75
CA LEU A 143 -11.12 20.98 -10.92
C LEU A 143 -9.72 20.44 -10.62
N GLY A 144 -8.68 21.04 -11.20
CA GLY A 144 -7.28 20.64 -10.97
C GLY A 144 -6.90 20.72 -9.49
N LEU A 145 -7.27 21.80 -8.81
CA LEU A 145 -7.04 21.96 -7.37
C LEU A 145 -7.80 20.93 -6.55
N ALA A 146 -9.07 20.66 -6.87
CA ALA A 146 -9.87 19.65 -6.18
C ALA A 146 -9.30 18.23 -6.34
N LEU A 147 -8.77 17.90 -7.52
CA LEU A 147 -8.07 16.63 -7.75
C LEU A 147 -6.78 16.55 -6.95
N LEU A 148 -5.97 17.61 -6.92
CA LEU A 148 -4.75 17.66 -6.11
C LEU A 148 -5.06 17.49 -4.62
N LEU A 149 -6.09 18.17 -4.11
CA LEU A 149 -6.54 18.02 -2.72
C LEU A 149 -7.04 16.61 -2.42
N SER A 150 -7.76 15.99 -3.37
CA SER A 150 -8.21 14.60 -3.22
C SER A 150 -7.01 13.65 -3.11
N ILE A 151 -6.03 13.77 -4.01
CA ILE A 151 -4.82 12.92 -4.00
C ILE A 151 -4.04 13.13 -2.71
N TRP A 152 -3.85 14.39 -2.30
CA TRP A 152 -3.13 14.74 -1.08
C TRP A 152 -3.83 14.19 0.17
N SER A 153 -5.15 14.38 0.28
CA SER A 153 -5.94 13.86 1.40
C SER A 153 -5.91 12.34 1.48
N ILE A 154 -6.05 11.64 0.34
CA ILE A 154 -5.99 10.18 0.28
C ILE A 154 -4.59 9.70 0.70
N ASN A 155 -3.53 10.37 0.25
CA ASN A 155 -2.16 10.01 0.60
C ASN A 155 -1.91 10.14 2.11
N LEU A 156 -2.29 11.27 2.71
CA LEU A 156 -2.19 11.47 4.16
C LEU A 156 -2.95 10.42 4.95
N GLN A 157 -4.20 10.14 4.57
CA GLN A 157 -5.05 9.21 5.29
C GLN A 157 -4.61 7.74 5.09
N SER A 158 -3.93 7.43 3.98
CA SER A 158 -3.40 6.09 3.68
C SER A 158 -2.15 5.71 4.48
N SER A 159 -1.65 6.57 5.38
CA SER A 159 -0.39 6.36 6.11
C SER A 159 0.80 6.02 5.20
N GLY A 160 0.86 6.64 4.01
CA GLY A 160 1.88 6.34 3.00
C GLY A 160 1.63 5.09 2.16
N GLY A 161 0.48 4.41 2.29
CA GLY A 161 0.13 3.23 1.49
C GLY A 161 0.15 3.48 -0.02
N LEU A 162 -0.28 4.66 -0.48
CA LEU A 162 -0.19 5.03 -1.90
C LEU A 162 1.27 5.21 -2.34
N MET A 163 2.13 5.77 -1.48
CA MET A 163 3.57 5.85 -1.75
C MET A 163 4.23 4.48 -1.72
N LEU A 164 3.79 3.58 -0.86
CA LEU A 164 4.25 2.19 -0.85
C LEU A 164 3.91 1.49 -2.17
N SER A 165 2.67 1.58 -2.63
CA SER A 165 2.25 1.00 -3.92
C SER A 165 2.96 1.64 -5.11
N PHE A 166 3.25 2.95 -5.05
CA PHE A 166 4.00 3.66 -6.07
C PHE A 166 5.47 3.26 -6.10
N ASN A 167 6.12 3.16 -4.95
CA ASN A 167 7.50 2.68 -4.82
C ASN A 167 7.63 1.21 -5.25
N GLN A 168 6.63 0.37 -4.95
CA GLN A 168 6.53 -1.00 -5.45
C GLN A 168 6.37 -1.04 -6.97
N LEU A 169 5.53 -0.18 -7.56
CA LEU A 169 5.33 -0.11 -9.01
C LEU A 169 6.60 0.35 -9.74
N LEU A 170 7.29 1.37 -9.21
CA LEU A 170 8.55 1.87 -9.75
C LEU A 170 9.71 0.89 -9.52
N GLY A 171 9.54 -0.10 -8.65
CA GLY A 171 10.57 -1.07 -8.32
C GLY A 171 11.76 -0.45 -7.61
N VAL A 172 11.46 0.43 -6.65
CA VAL A 172 12.45 1.15 -5.83
C VAL A 172 12.66 0.41 -4.51
N ARG A 173 13.90 0.44 -4.01
CA ARG A 173 14.33 -0.26 -2.78
C ARG A 173 13.44 0.04 -1.58
N ASP A 174 13.04 1.29 -1.40
CA ASP A 174 12.19 1.74 -0.29
C ASP A 174 10.86 0.97 -0.23
N GLY A 175 10.34 0.53 -1.39
CA GLY A 175 9.12 -0.28 -1.45
C GLY A 175 9.32 -1.70 -0.91
N VAL A 176 10.52 -2.25 -1.04
CA VAL A 176 10.91 -3.56 -0.49
C VAL A 176 11.12 -3.46 1.00
N GLU A 177 11.83 -2.43 1.47
CA GLU A 177 12.04 -2.17 2.89
C GLU A 177 10.72 -1.98 3.64
N ALA A 178 9.82 -1.15 3.09
CA ALA A 178 8.52 -0.94 3.70
C ALA A 178 7.64 -2.20 3.67
N ALA A 179 7.73 -3.04 2.64
CA ALA A 179 7.06 -4.34 2.62
C ALA A 179 7.64 -5.29 3.68
N TYR A 180 8.97 -5.31 3.83
CA TYR A 180 9.69 -6.10 4.83
C TYR A 180 9.29 -5.72 6.25
N ASN A 181 9.33 -4.43 6.57
CA ASN A 181 8.98 -3.93 7.90
C ASN A 181 7.51 -4.13 8.25
N ARG A 182 6.61 -4.13 7.24
CA ARG A 182 5.17 -4.26 7.46
C ARG A 182 4.68 -5.71 7.51
N TYR A 183 5.24 -6.59 6.69
CA TYR A 183 4.72 -7.94 6.48
C TYR A 183 5.73 -9.05 6.78
N GLY A 184 7.00 -8.75 7.03
CA GLY A 184 8.07 -9.76 7.15
C GLY A 184 7.95 -10.67 8.38
N ALA A 185 7.15 -10.29 9.37
CA ALA A 185 6.84 -11.14 10.53
C ALA A 185 5.81 -12.24 10.21
N ASP A 186 4.84 -11.93 9.32
CA ASP A 186 3.60 -12.71 9.14
C ASP A 186 3.44 -13.30 7.73
N HIS A 187 4.29 -12.91 6.77
CA HIS A 187 4.22 -13.37 5.38
C HIS A 187 5.60 -13.61 4.80
N HIS A 188 5.67 -14.53 3.83
CA HIS A 188 6.81 -14.63 2.94
C HIS A 188 6.93 -13.38 2.09
N ILE A 189 8.15 -12.87 1.97
CA ILE A 189 8.44 -11.74 1.10
C ILE A 189 9.34 -12.23 -0.01
N TRP A 190 8.79 -12.18 -1.22
CA TRP A 190 9.51 -12.46 -2.44
C TRP A 190 9.90 -11.15 -3.08
N VAL A 191 11.02 -11.18 -3.78
CA VAL A 191 11.57 -10.01 -4.43
C VAL A 191 11.99 -10.42 -5.84
N ASN A 192 11.42 -9.76 -6.84
CA ASN A 192 11.91 -9.88 -8.20
C ASN A 192 13.01 -8.85 -8.39
N ILE A 193 14.21 -9.33 -8.73
CA ILE A 193 15.38 -8.50 -8.92
C ILE A 193 15.73 -8.52 -10.41
N GLN A 194 15.78 -7.33 -10.99
CA GLN A 194 16.33 -7.08 -12.31
C GLN A 194 17.64 -6.33 -12.15
N GLY A 195 18.72 -6.87 -12.70
CA GLY A 195 20.05 -6.33 -12.47
C GLY A 195 21.12 -7.13 -13.19
N ASN A 196 22.37 -6.91 -12.82
CA ASN A 196 23.51 -7.66 -13.35
C ASN A 196 24.32 -8.23 -12.18
N LYS A 197 24.90 -9.41 -12.37
CA LYS A 197 25.92 -9.93 -11.45
C LYS A 197 27.15 -9.05 -11.44
N VAL A 198 27.78 -8.88 -10.28
CA VAL A 198 29.01 -8.11 -10.16
C VAL A 198 30.20 -8.84 -10.79
N SER A 199 30.24 -10.17 -10.72
CA SER A 199 31.37 -10.98 -11.19
C SER A 199 31.49 -11.06 -12.71
N ASP A 200 30.42 -11.46 -13.40
CA ASP A 200 30.41 -11.73 -14.85
C ASP A 200 29.55 -10.74 -15.66
N ARG A 201 28.91 -9.77 -15.00
CA ARG A 201 27.94 -8.83 -15.59
C ARG A 201 26.76 -9.50 -16.30
N ALA A 202 26.51 -10.79 -16.05
CA ALA A 202 25.36 -11.48 -16.59
C ALA A 202 24.08 -10.84 -16.06
N SER A 203 23.12 -10.61 -16.97
CA SER A 203 21.80 -10.11 -16.60
C SER A 203 21.06 -11.14 -15.74
N ILE A 204 20.49 -10.65 -14.65
CA ILE A 204 19.61 -11.38 -13.75
C ILE A 204 18.23 -10.74 -13.86
N ASP A 205 17.24 -11.55 -14.23
CA ASP A 205 15.82 -11.28 -14.02
C ASP A 205 15.23 -12.51 -13.37
N SER A 206 15.17 -12.52 -12.04
CA SER A 206 14.78 -13.70 -11.29
C SER A 206 14.11 -13.33 -9.98
N ARG A 207 13.29 -14.25 -9.50
CA ARG A 207 12.62 -14.16 -8.21
C ARG A 207 13.51 -14.73 -7.12
N PHE A 208 13.62 -14.01 -6.02
CA PHE A 208 14.38 -14.39 -4.84
C PHE A 208 13.50 -14.28 -3.58
N PHE A 209 13.77 -15.14 -2.61
CA PHE A 209 13.20 -15.03 -1.27
C PHE A 209 14.04 -14.06 -0.43
N LEU A 210 13.40 -13.11 0.25
CA LEU A 210 14.07 -12.16 1.13
C LEU A 210 14.28 -12.77 2.52
N ILE A 211 15.51 -13.09 2.87
CA ILE A 211 15.87 -13.67 4.18
C ILE A 211 15.95 -12.55 5.22
N ALA A 212 16.72 -11.51 4.93
CA ALA A 212 17.00 -10.43 5.87
C ALA A 212 17.35 -9.12 5.17
N GLN A 213 17.22 -8.03 5.92
CA GLN A 213 17.72 -6.71 5.55
C GLN A 213 18.90 -6.37 6.48
N GLU A 214 20.04 -6.03 5.89
CA GLU A 214 21.25 -5.59 6.59
C GLU A 214 21.57 -4.14 6.16
N GLY A 215 21.10 -3.18 6.96
CA GLY A 215 21.20 -1.77 6.61
C GLY A 215 20.42 -1.45 5.33
N LYS A 216 21.14 -1.10 4.26
CA LYS A 216 20.57 -0.77 2.93
C LYS A 216 20.54 -1.95 1.96
N ASP A 217 21.15 -3.06 2.34
CA ASP A 217 21.29 -4.23 1.50
C ASP A 217 20.33 -5.33 1.94
N PHE A 218 19.94 -6.14 0.98
CA PHE A 218 19.04 -7.27 1.17
C PHE A 218 19.79 -8.57 0.94
N ILE A 219 19.55 -9.53 1.83
CA ILE A 219 20.07 -10.89 1.70
C ILE A 219 18.97 -11.75 1.13
N VAL A 220 19.22 -12.26 -0.07
CA VAL A 220 18.20 -12.89 -0.90
C VAL A 220 18.65 -14.28 -1.34
N GLN A 221 17.71 -15.23 -1.41
CA GLN A 221 17.99 -16.60 -1.80
C GLN A 221 17.18 -17.00 -3.03
N ASN A 222 17.80 -17.77 -3.93
CA ASN A 222 17.09 -18.53 -4.95
C ASN A 222 17.52 -20.01 -4.88
N SER A 223 17.04 -20.82 -5.84
CA SER A 223 17.39 -22.24 -5.94
C SER A 223 18.88 -22.51 -6.22
N ARG A 224 19.65 -21.51 -6.65
CA ARG A 224 21.08 -21.63 -6.97
C ARG A 224 21.98 -21.23 -5.81
N GLY A 225 21.52 -20.38 -4.89
CA GLY A 225 22.31 -19.90 -3.76
C GLY A 225 21.76 -18.64 -3.10
N ILE A 226 22.56 -18.09 -2.19
CA ILE A 226 22.29 -16.86 -1.44
C ILE A 226 23.17 -15.73 -2.02
N TYR A 227 22.60 -14.54 -2.13
CA TYR A 227 23.24 -13.35 -2.68
C TYR A 227 22.93 -12.16 -1.79
N LYS A 228 23.88 -11.23 -1.68
CA LYS A 228 23.66 -9.92 -1.10
C LYS A 228 23.61 -8.89 -2.22
N THR A 229 22.63 -8.00 -2.13
CA THR A 229 22.47 -6.91 -3.08
C THR A 229 23.64 -5.93 -2.95
N GLU A 230 24.05 -5.31 -4.06
CA GLU A 230 25.25 -4.45 -4.21
C GLU A 230 26.60 -5.19 -4.19
N ASP A 231 26.75 -6.23 -3.39
CA ASP A 231 27.99 -7.01 -3.33
C ASP A 231 28.09 -8.03 -4.49
N GLN A 232 27.07 -8.87 -4.66
CA GLN A 232 27.05 -9.89 -5.74
C GLN A 232 26.10 -9.54 -6.87
N ILE A 233 25.05 -8.75 -6.61
CA ILE A 233 24.05 -8.36 -7.61
C ILE A 233 23.86 -6.85 -7.57
N THR A 234 24.22 -6.17 -8.66
CA THR A 234 23.88 -4.76 -8.86
C THR A 234 22.43 -4.65 -9.33
N ILE A 235 21.61 -3.96 -8.55
CA ILE A 235 20.16 -3.83 -8.82
C ILE A 235 19.91 -2.67 -9.78
N SER A 236 19.22 -2.96 -10.88
CA SER A 236 18.60 -1.95 -11.75
C SER A 236 17.16 -1.65 -11.33
N ARG A 237 16.41 -2.68 -10.92
CA ARG A 237 15.03 -2.58 -10.44
C ARG A 237 14.72 -3.71 -9.47
N ILE A 238 13.95 -3.42 -8.42
CA ILE A 238 13.60 -4.40 -7.38
C ILE A 238 12.16 -4.23 -6.93
N THR A 239 11.36 -5.29 -7.01
CA THR A 239 9.93 -5.25 -6.64
C THR A 239 9.62 -6.33 -5.61
N ALA A 240 8.97 -5.94 -4.51
CA ALA A 240 8.51 -6.89 -3.50
C ALA A 240 7.12 -7.44 -3.83
N GLU A 241 6.94 -8.74 -3.58
CA GLU A 241 5.70 -9.49 -3.68
C GLU A 241 5.44 -10.22 -2.36
N THR A 242 4.28 -9.95 -1.76
CA THR A 242 3.85 -10.68 -0.56
C THR A 242 3.34 -12.06 -0.96
N GLY A 243 3.96 -13.10 -0.41
CA GLY A 243 3.62 -14.50 -0.62
C GLY A 243 2.64 -15.05 0.43
N LYS A 244 2.73 -16.36 0.66
CA LYS A 244 1.92 -17.09 1.67
C LYS A 244 2.19 -16.55 3.08
N THR A 245 1.22 -16.70 3.98
CA THR A 245 1.39 -16.43 5.42
C THR A 245 2.50 -17.30 5.99
N ALA A 246 3.41 -16.70 6.75
CA ALA A 246 4.55 -17.37 7.36
C ALA A 246 4.92 -16.69 8.67
N THR A 247 5.34 -17.46 9.67
CA THR A 247 5.80 -16.92 10.95
C THR A 247 7.31 -16.95 10.99
N THR A 248 7.93 -15.78 11.20
CA THR A 248 9.37 -15.68 11.45
C THR A 248 9.64 -15.62 12.95
N ARG A 249 10.53 -16.49 13.46
CA ARG A 249 10.99 -16.49 14.85
C ARG A 249 12.51 -16.51 14.91
N GLU A 250 13.08 -15.81 15.88
CA GLU A 250 14.51 -15.86 16.16
C GLU A 250 14.75 -16.60 17.48
N LYS A 251 15.67 -17.56 17.46
CA LYS A 251 16.07 -18.34 18.64
C LYS A 251 17.58 -18.25 18.80
N VAL A 252 18.01 -17.70 19.93
CA VAL A 252 19.42 -17.68 20.30
C VAL A 252 19.82 -19.05 20.86
N ILE A 253 20.94 -19.57 20.39
CA ILE A 253 21.54 -20.85 20.76
C ILE A 253 22.93 -20.53 21.30
N ASN A 254 23.19 -20.93 22.54
CA ASN A 254 24.50 -20.80 23.16
C ASN A 254 25.16 -22.17 23.20
N PHE A 255 26.44 -22.21 22.86
CA PHE A 255 27.28 -23.40 22.89
C PHE A 255 28.35 -23.20 23.96
N ASN A 256 28.48 -24.16 24.87
CA ASN A 256 29.48 -24.19 25.92
C ASN A 256 30.19 -25.55 25.90
N ASP A 257 31.00 -25.81 24.88
CA ASP A 257 31.61 -27.12 24.63
C ASP A 257 30.59 -28.21 24.25
N ASP A 258 29.57 -27.81 23.50
CA ASP A 258 28.50 -28.70 23.08
C ASP A 258 28.74 -29.23 21.66
N GLU A 259 28.25 -30.45 21.39
CA GLU A 259 28.24 -31.00 20.04
C GLU A 259 27.34 -30.16 19.13
N VAL A 260 27.95 -29.41 18.21
CA VAL A 260 27.24 -28.44 17.38
C VAL A 260 26.21 -29.13 16.49
N THR A 261 26.58 -30.29 15.91
CA THR A 261 25.70 -31.03 15.00
C THR A 261 24.42 -31.51 15.69
N GLY A 262 24.53 -32.04 16.91
CA GLY A 262 23.38 -32.58 17.65
C GLY A 262 22.32 -31.51 17.94
N ILE A 263 22.77 -30.31 18.35
CA ILE A 263 21.87 -29.17 18.63
C ILE A 263 21.21 -28.68 17.34
N LEU A 264 21.96 -28.60 16.23
CA LEU A 264 21.40 -28.16 14.95
C LEU A 264 20.41 -29.18 14.37
N GLN A 265 20.69 -30.48 14.49
CA GLN A 265 19.75 -31.53 14.07
C GLN A 265 18.45 -31.52 14.87
N ALA A 266 18.53 -31.26 16.19
CA ALA A 266 17.34 -31.12 17.03
C ALA A 266 16.46 -29.91 16.66
N LEU A 267 17.05 -28.92 15.97
CA LEU A 267 16.35 -27.73 15.49
C LEU A 267 15.84 -27.88 14.05
N ALA A 268 16.43 -28.78 13.26
CA ALA A 268 16.04 -29.02 11.88
C ALA A 268 14.62 -29.58 11.81
N ASP A 269 13.78 -28.94 11.00
CA ASP A 269 12.42 -29.37 10.71
C ASP A 269 12.17 -29.21 9.22
N GLU A 270 11.63 -30.24 8.57
CA GLU A 270 11.33 -30.26 7.12
C GLU A 270 10.27 -29.23 6.74
N THR A 271 9.49 -28.74 7.71
CA THR A 271 8.44 -27.73 7.45
C THR A 271 8.92 -26.29 7.55
N SER A 272 10.16 -26.05 8.01
CA SER A 272 10.67 -24.71 8.32
C SER A 272 11.98 -24.39 7.60
N GLY A 273 12.10 -23.19 7.03
CA GLY A 273 13.36 -22.67 6.51
C GLY A 273 14.18 -22.07 7.65
N ILE A 274 15.35 -22.65 7.96
CA ILE A 274 16.18 -22.21 9.08
C ILE A 274 17.52 -21.66 8.59
N TYR A 275 17.82 -20.42 9.02
CA TYR A 275 19.04 -19.69 8.69
C TYR A 275 19.80 -19.34 9.96
N LEU A 276 21.07 -19.73 10.01
CA LEU A 276 21.95 -19.52 11.17
C LEU A 276 22.85 -18.31 10.94
N SER A 277 22.91 -17.41 11.93
CA SER A 277 23.83 -16.27 11.93
C SER A 277 24.52 -16.12 13.28
N GLY A 278 25.83 -15.91 13.30
CA GLY A 278 26.59 -15.75 14.54
C GLY A 278 27.98 -16.34 14.46
N LYS A 279 28.66 -16.36 15.61
CA LYS A 279 30.06 -16.77 15.71
C LYS A 279 30.20 -17.95 16.66
N ILE A 280 30.87 -18.99 16.20
CA ILE A 280 31.26 -20.14 17.02
C ILE A 280 32.78 -20.31 16.88
N GLU A 281 33.45 -20.53 18.00
CA GLU A 281 34.81 -21.06 18.04
C GLU A 281 34.77 -22.58 18.12
N ILE A 282 35.56 -23.27 17.30
CA ILE A 282 35.58 -24.73 17.23
C ILE A 282 36.97 -25.29 17.57
N ASP A 283 36.97 -26.51 18.09
CA ASP A 283 38.20 -27.15 18.58
C ASP A 283 39.09 -27.70 17.44
N GLU A 284 38.49 -28.27 16.39
CA GLU A 284 39.21 -28.89 15.27
C GLU A 284 38.94 -28.16 13.94
N PRO A 285 39.53 -26.97 13.74
CA PRO A 285 39.27 -26.16 12.55
C PRO A 285 39.74 -26.80 11.25
N ASP A 286 40.76 -27.66 11.28
CA ASP A 286 41.50 -28.11 10.10
C ASP A 286 40.67 -28.89 9.08
N ASP A 287 39.58 -29.53 9.53
CA ASP A 287 38.66 -30.27 8.67
C ASP A 287 37.62 -29.38 7.95
N ILE A 288 37.61 -28.08 8.26
CA ILE A 288 36.65 -27.13 7.69
C ILE A 288 37.31 -26.24 6.65
N PHE A 289 36.80 -26.38 5.43
CA PHE A 289 37.18 -25.59 4.27
C PHE A 289 36.11 -24.54 3.93
N ASN A 290 36.54 -23.35 3.54
CA ASN A 290 35.65 -22.31 3.02
C ASN A 290 35.05 -22.78 1.68
N THR A 291 33.79 -23.22 1.70
CA THR A 291 33.05 -23.73 0.53
C THR A 291 32.07 -22.68 0.00
N ASN A 292 32.55 -21.46 -0.20
CA ASN A 292 31.76 -20.37 -0.78
C ASN A 292 32.05 -20.24 -2.27
N PRO A 293 31.05 -20.41 -3.15
CA PRO A 293 31.20 -20.05 -4.55
C PRO A 293 31.54 -18.55 -4.65
N PRO A 294 32.48 -18.14 -5.52
CA PRO A 294 32.92 -16.74 -5.63
C PRO A 294 31.79 -15.78 -6.03
N ASP A 295 30.76 -16.29 -6.69
CA ASP A 295 29.59 -15.52 -7.15
C ASP A 295 28.45 -15.47 -6.13
N GLN A 296 28.61 -16.06 -4.95
CA GLN A 296 27.58 -16.16 -3.93
C GLN A 296 28.00 -15.47 -2.64
N TYR A 297 27.01 -15.09 -1.85
CA TYR A 297 27.25 -14.52 -0.54
C TYR A 297 27.96 -15.55 0.34
N PRO A 298 29.08 -15.19 1.01
CA PRO A 298 29.81 -16.12 1.85
C PRO A 298 28.99 -16.45 3.11
N THR A 299 28.31 -17.60 3.10
CA THR A 299 27.48 -18.01 4.24
C THR A 299 28.29 -18.52 5.42
N LEU A 300 29.56 -18.90 5.19
CA LEU A 300 30.48 -19.40 6.21
C LEU A 300 31.87 -18.83 5.96
N THR A 301 32.44 -18.13 6.95
CA THR A 301 33.81 -17.62 6.87
C THR A 301 34.61 -18.12 8.06
N LYS A 302 35.65 -18.92 7.77
CA LYS A 302 36.60 -19.40 8.79
C LYS A 302 37.77 -18.43 8.94
N THR A 303 38.06 -18.04 10.18
CA THR A 303 39.24 -17.25 10.58
C THR A 303 39.93 -17.90 11.78
N GLY A 304 40.95 -18.72 11.53
CA GLY A 304 41.55 -19.55 12.59
C GLY A 304 40.55 -20.57 13.14
N ASN A 305 40.29 -20.51 14.43
CA ASN A 305 39.32 -21.36 15.13
C ASN A 305 37.89 -20.77 15.12
N LEU A 306 37.75 -19.50 14.72
CA LEU A 306 36.47 -18.81 14.67
C LEU A 306 35.77 -19.09 13.34
N ILE A 307 34.52 -19.53 13.42
CA ILE A 307 33.59 -19.67 12.31
C ILE A 307 32.51 -18.61 12.44
N ASP A 308 32.45 -17.74 11.43
CA ASP A 308 31.38 -16.78 11.26
C ASP A 308 30.35 -17.34 10.27
N LEU A 309 29.14 -17.59 10.76
CA LEU A 309 28.00 -17.97 9.94
C LEU A 309 27.16 -16.72 9.65
N SER A 310 26.89 -16.49 8.37
CA SER A 310 26.06 -15.39 7.92
C SER A 310 24.89 -15.93 7.10
N TYR A 311 23.72 -16.06 7.73
CA TYR A 311 22.50 -16.63 7.15
C TYR A 311 22.72 -17.97 6.46
N CYS A 312 23.53 -18.85 7.06
CA CYS A 312 23.82 -20.17 6.52
C CYS A 312 22.59 -21.08 6.68
N PRO A 313 22.13 -21.77 5.62
CA PRO A 313 21.10 -22.79 5.75
C PRO A 313 21.53 -23.89 6.71
N ILE A 314 20.60 -24.35 7.55
CA ILE A 314 20.89 -25.35 8.59
C ILE A 314 21.45 -26.66 8.02
N GLU A 315 20.95 -27.12 6.87
CA GLU A 315 21.44 -28.33 6.20
C GLU A 315 22.92 -28.23 5.80
N LYS A 316 23.33 -27.06 5.28
CA LYS A 316 24.71 -26.78 4.90
C LYS A 316 25.59 -26.73 6.16
N ALA A 317 25.11 -26.11 7.24
CA ALA A 317 25.83 -26.03 8.50
C ALA A 317 26.03 -27.41 9.15
N ILE A 318 24.99 -28.26 9.21
CA ILE A 318 25.07 -29.62 9.75
C ILE A 318 26.12 -30.45 9.01
N LYS A 319 26.19 -30.32 7.68
CA LYS A 319 27.15 -31.07 6.86
C LYS A 319 28.60 -30.62 7.09
N ILE A 320 28.83 -29.32 7.26
CA ILE A 320 30.17 -28.75 7.40
C ILE A 320 30.70 -28.89 8.83
N LEU A 321 29.82 -28.71 9.84
CA LEU A 321 30.17 -28.75 11.26
C LEU A 321 29.99 -30.14 11.87
N SER A 322 30.03 -31.18 11.04
CA SER A 322 29.82 -32.56 11.47
C SER A 322 30.94 -33.01 12.42
N GLY A 323 30.58 -33.41 13.64
CA GLY A 323 31.53 -33.93 14.63
C GLY A 323 32.36 -32.86 15.35
N GLN A 324 31.99 -31.59 15.21
CA GLN A 324 32.69 -30.46 15.84
C GLN A 324 32.04 -30.07 17.16
N PHE A 325 32.88 -29.77 18.15
CA PHE A 325 32.51 -29.14 19.41
C PHE A 325 32.89 -27.66 19.35
N GLY A 326 32.10 -26.82 20.00
CA GLY A 326 32.37 -25.40 19.93
C GLY A 326 31.77 -24.57 21.06
N TYR A 327 32.26 -23.33 21.09
CA TYR A 327 31.91 -22.30 22.05
C TYR A 327 31.36 -21.07 21.32
N GLY A 328 30.32 -20.45 21.87
CA GLY A 328 29.82 -19.17 21.36
C GLY A 328 28.32 -19.14 21.18
N THR A 329 27.86 -18.30 20.26
CA THR A 329 26.43 -18.00 20.13
C THR A 329 26.03 -17.94 18.66
N LEU A 330 24.99 -18.68 18.32
CA LEU A 330 24.27 -18.55 17.05
C LEU A 330 22.86 -18.05 17.29
N THR A 331 22.35 -17.30 16.33
CA THR A 331 20.94 -16.97 16.22
C THR A 331 20.36 -17.74 15.05
N ALA A 332 19.38 -18.59 15.34
CA ALA A 332 18.62 -19.31 14.34
C ALA A 332 17.35 -18.52 14.01
N ARG A 333 17.25 -18.09 12.76
CA ARG A 333 16.05 -17.50 12.19
C ARG A 333 15.22 -18.60 11.53
N ILE A 334 14.05 -18.88 12.09
CA ILE A 334 13.16 -19.97 11.73
C ILE A 334 11.94 -19.36 11.03
N ILE A 335 11.68 -19.79 9.80
CA ILE A 335 10.57 -19.31 8.98
C ILE A 335 9.67 -20.50 8.65
N THR A 336 8.41 -20.45 9.10
CA THR A 336 7.44 -21.54 8.91
C THR A 336 6.20 -21.01 8.19
N PRO A 337 5.75 -21.62 7.07
CA PRO A 337 6.30 -22.80 6.39
C PRO A 337 7.59 -22.48 5.61
N ALA A 338 8.34 -23.49 5.20
CA ALA A 338 9.58 -23.28 4.45
C ALA A 338 9.32 -22.53 3.12
N PRO A 339 10.22 -21.60 2.73
CA PRO A 339 9.99 -20.74 1.57
C PRO A 339 10.06 -21.48 0.22
N PHE A 340 10.79 -22.61 0.14
CA PHE A 340 11.03 -23.35 -1.10
C PHE A 340 10.31 -24.70 -1.20
N ASN A 341 9.27 -24.95 -0.38
CA ASN A 341 8.46 -26.17 -0.40
C ASN A 341 7.48 -26.26 -1.57
#